data_AF-A0A350SUW4-F1
#
_entry.id   AF-A0A350SUW4-F1
#
_cell.length_a   1.000
_cell.length_b   1.000
_cell.length_c   1.000
_cell.angle_alpha   90.00
_cell.angle_beta   90.00
_cell.angle_gamma   90.00
#
_symmetry.space_group_name_H-M   'P 1'
#
loop_
_entity.id
_entity.type
_entity.pdbx_description
1 polymer ?
#
loop_
_entity_poly.entity_id
_entity_poly.type
_entity_poly.pdbx_seq_one_letter_code
_entity_poly.pdbx_strand_id
1 'polypeptide(L)'
;MTDTSLLFKWLGAACFCLASPLVQAATPIPGLTPVDMRGLWFPKSEAGAAQCASYLGRHPAEPEQGALVIHERQMVQWLQPGQSTTIFVTDVQPRRRNTWRIQGLVDAPPYEVPKVLETYVFELRQDELHWSSRREDARLSDKVDTSVFSRCGY
;
A
#
# COMPACT_ATOMS: atom_id res chain seq x y z
N MET A 1 29.62 76.53 -1.89
CA MET A 1 30.30 75.67 -2.90
C MET A 1 30.13 74.25 -2.39
N THR A 2 29.01 73.61 -2.76
CA THR A 2 28.88 72.56 -3.79
C THR A 2 29.36 71.19 -3.26
N ASP A 3 28.45 70.31 -2.82
CA ASP A 3 27.65 69.33 -3.60
C ASP A 3 28.39 67.99 -3.70
N THR A 4 27.96 66.92 -3.02
CA THR A 4 27.36 65.65 -3.53
C THR A 4 27.97 64.53 -2.64
N SER A 5 27.40 63.38 -2.29
CA SER A 5 26.33 62.56 -2.83
C SER A 5 25.96 61.45 -1.83
N LEU A 6 24.65 61.20 -1.74
CA LEU A 6 23.91 59.97 -1.44
C LEU A 6 24.70 58.68 -1.17
N LEU A 7 24.26 57.91 -0.16
CA LEU A 7 24.01 56.48 -0.31
C LEU A 7 23.12 55.92 0.82
N PHE A 8 21.87 55.67 0.44
CA PHE A 8 20.91 54.75 1.05
C PHE A 8 21.57 53.42 1.43
N LYS A 9 21.30 52.91 2.64
CA LYS A 9 21.39 51.48 2.95
C LYS A 9 20.06 50.98 3.50
N TRP A 10 19.38 50.20 2.67
CA TRP A 10 18.23 49.37 3.00
C TRP A 10 18.68 47.95 3.41
N LEU A 11 17.76 47.29 4.10
CA LEU A 11 17.47 45.85 4.15
C LEU A 11 18.23 44.95 5.13
N GLY A 12 17.41 44.27 5.94
CA GLY A 12 17.77 43.07 6.69
C GLY A 12 16.54 42.45 7.37
N ALA A 13 15.43 42.28 6.66
CA ALA A 13 14.32 41.47 7.15
C ALA A 13 14.72 39.98 7.01
N ALA A 14 15.13 39.37 8.10
CA ALA A 14 15.43 37.94 8.17
C ALA A 14 14.12 37.16 8.11
N CYS A 15 13.81 36.60 6.94
CA CYS A 15 12.73 35.65 6.75
C CYS A 15 13.16 34.30 7.36
N PHE A 16 12.58 33.94 8.51
CA PHE A 16 12.72 32.61 9.10
C PHE A 16 11.94 31.60 8.24
N CYS A 17 12.63 30.94 7.31
CA CYS A 17 12.10 29.75 6.65
C CYS A 17 12.04 28.60 7.67
N LEU A 18 10.85 28.36 8.24
CA LEU A 18 10.53 27.11 8.94
C LEU A 18 10.51 25.98 7.89
N ALA A 19 11.67 25.37 7.65
CA ALA A 19 11.75 24.12 6.91
C ALA A 19 11.02 23.05 7.73
N SER A 20 9.80 22.70 7.30
CA SER A 20 9.12 21.52 7.81
C SER A 20 10.00 20.30 7.52
N PRO A 21 10.25 19.40 8.50
CA PRO A 21 10.94 18.16 8.18
C PRO A 21 10.05 17.41 7.19
N LEU A 22 10.58 17.18 5.98
CA LEU A 22 10.10 16.12 5.11
C LEU A 22 10.21 14.85 5.94
N VAL A 23 9.09 14.37 6.50
CA VAL A 23 9.00 13.05 7.11
C VAL A 23 9.20 12.07 5.97
N GLN A 24 10.47 11.74 5.73
CA GLN A 24 10.86 10.70 4.80
C GLN A 24 10.35 9.39 5.39
N ALA A 25 9.30 8.84 4.77
CA ALA A 25 8.82 7.51 5.11
C ALA A 25 10.02 6.55 5.09
N ALA A 26 10.16 5.73 6.12
CA ALA A 26 11.29 4.82 6.26
C ALA A 26 11.49 4.03 4.94
N THR A 27 12.72 3.99 4.44
CA THR A 27 13.09 3.18 3.28
C THR A 27 12.67 1.73 3.56
N PRO A 28 11.78 1.13 2.74
CA PRO A 28 11.33 -0.23 2.99
C PRO A 28 12.51 -1.19 2.90
N ILE A 29 12.56 -2.15 3.81
CA ILE A 29 13.55 -3.23 3.76
C ILE A 29 13.17 -4.11 2.54
N PRO A 30 14.08 -4.38 1.61
CA PRO A 30 13.79 -5.22 0.45
C PRO A 30 13.15 -6.55 0.86
N GLY A 31 12.05 -6.90 0.19
CA GLY A 31 11.30 -8.13 0.45
C GLY A 31 10.40 -8.09 1.70
N LEU A 32 10.30 -6.95 2.40
CA LEU A 32 9.37 -6.77 3.52
C LEU A 32 8.27 -5.77 3.17
N THR A 33 7.02 -6.12 3.47
CA THR A 33 5.89 -5.20 3.34
C THR A 33 6.06 -4.02 4.30
N PRO A 34 5.64 -2.80 3.88
CA PRO A 34 5.61 -1.65 4.78
C PRO A 34 4.78 -1.94 6.03
N VAL A 35 5.29 -1.57 7.21
CA VAL A 35 4.62 -1.84 8.49
C VAL A 35 3.20 -1.28 8.50
N ASP A 36 3.01 -0.07 7.97
CA ASP A 36 1.71 0.59 7.89
C ASP A 36 0.71 -0.11 6.97
N MET A 37 1.12 -1.06 6.13
CA MET A 37 0.21 -1.88 5.33
C MET A 37 -0.19 -3.19 6.02
N ARG A 38 0.57 -3.62 7.04
CA ARG A 38 0.35 -4.92 7.69
C ARG A 38 -0.97 -4.91 8.47
N GLY A 39 -1.66 -6.04 8.46
CA GLY A 39 -2.97 -6.21 9.12
C GLY A 39 -4.00 -6.89 8.24
N LEU A 40 -5.24 -6.88 8.73
CA LEU A 40 -6.41 -7.42 8.06
C LEU A 40 -7.20 -6.31 7.37
N TRP A 41 -7.62 -6.60 6.15
CA TRP A 41 -8.31 -5.66 5.27
C TRP A 41 -9.52 -6.34 4.65
N PHE A 42 -10.64 -5.62 4.56
CA PHE A 42 -11.83 -6.08 3.83
C PHE A 42 -12.16 -5.12 2.69
N PRO A 43 -12.83 -5.57 1.62
CA PRO A 43 -13.25 -4.69 0.55
C PRO A 43 -14.04 -3.49 1.09
N LYS A 44 -13.78 -2.29 0.56
CA LYS A 44 -14.49 -1.07 0.95
C LYS A 44 -15.91 -1.10 0.40
N SER A 45 -16.80 -1.81 1.08
CA SER A 45 -18.21 -1.96 0.77
C SER A 45 -19.01 -2.27 2.05
N GLU A 46 -20.33 -2.16 1.98
CA GLU A 46 -21.22 -2.53 3.10
C GLU A 46 -21.05 -4.01 3.50
N ALA A 47 -20.94 -4.90 2.51
CA ALA A 47 -20.66 -6.30 2.74
C ALA A 47 -19.31 -6.52 3.44
N GLY A 48 -18.25 -5.83 3.00
CA GLY A 48 -16.93 -5.93 3.65
C GLY A 48 -16.92 -5.40 5.08
N ALA A 49 -17.68 -4.34 5.37
CA ALA A 49 -17.86 -3.85 6.74
C ALA A 49 -18.56 -4.87 7.64
N ALA A 50 -19.61 -5.54 7.14
CA ALA A 50 -20.30 -6.61 7.86
C ALA A 50 -19.39 -7.81 8.10
N GLN A 51 -18.55 -8.19 7.12
CA GLN A 51 -17.55 -9.25 7.27
C GLN A 51 -16.51 -8.91 8.33
N CYS A 52 -16.02 -7.66 8.37
CA CYS A 52 -15.11 -7.21 9.43
C CYS A 52 -15.76 -7.32 10.82
N ALA A 53 -17.00 -6.84 10.98
CA ALA A 53 -17.73 -6.94 12.24
C ALA A 53 -17.94 -8.40 12.68
N SER A 54 -18.31 -9.28 11.73
CA SER A 54 -18.44 -10.73 11.93
C SER A 54 -17.11 -11.36 12.40
N TYR A 55 -16.00 -11.03 11.73
CA TYR A 55 -14.67 -11.52 12.07
C TYR A 55 -14.25 -11.12 13.48
N LEU A 56 -14.39 -9.84 13.83
CA LEU A 56 -14.03 -9.35 15.18
C LEU A 56 -14.89 -9.99 16.28
N GLY A 57 -16.12 -10.41 15.97
CA GLY A 57 -17.00 -11.11 16.90
C GLY A 57 -16.69 -12.60 17.11
N ARG A 58 -15.90 -13.24 16.22
CA ARG A 58 -15.62 -14.69 16.25
C ARG A 58 -14.14 -14.96 16.53
N HIS A 59 -13.82 -15.59 17.66
CA HIS A 59 -12.45 -15.97 18.01
C HIS A 59 -12.33 -17.48 18.30
N PRO A 60 -11.41 -18.23 17.65
CA PRO A 60 -10.65 -17.92 16.44
C PRO A 60 -11.47 -18.17 15.16
N ALA A 61 -11.36 -17.30 14.15
CA ALA A 61 -12.00 -17.49 12.85
C ALA A 61 -11.02 -17.21 11.70
N GLU A 62 -11.15 -17.95 10.61
CA GLU A 62 -10.51 -17.59 9.34
C GLU A 62 -11.26 -16.39 8.71
N PRO A 63 -10.55 -15.47 8.04
CA PRO A 63 -11.19 -14.39 7.32
C PRO A 63 -12.15 -14.88 6.22
N GLU A 64 -13.25 -14.16 6.02
CA GLU A 64 -14.23 -14.49 4.99
C GLU A 64 -13.74 -14.08 3.58
N GLN A 65 -14.47 -14.52 2.55
CA GLN A 65 -14.17 -14.20 1.15
C GLN A 65 -13.96 -12.70 0.92
N GLY A 66 -12.93 -12.38 0.15
CA GLY A 66 -12.55 -11.01 -0.20
C GLY A 66 -11.59 -10.37 0.80
N ALA A 67 -11.37 -10.97 1.97
CA ALA A 67 -10.40 -10.49 2.93
C ALA A 67 -8.97 -10.55 2.37
N LEU A 68 -8.18 -9.55 2.73
CA LEU A 68 -6.76 -9.45 2.43
C LEU A 68 -6.00 -9.32 3.75
N VAL A 69 -5.11 -10.27 4.04
CA VAL A 69 -4.19 -10.17 5.17
C VAL A 69 -2.80 -9.87 4.64
N ILE A 70 -2.20 -8.80 5.14
CA ILE A 70 -0.83 -8.40 4.81
C ILE A 70 0.05 -8.68 6.03
N HIS A 71 0.97 -9.61 5.87
CA HIS A 71 2.03 -9.90 6.82
C HIS A 71 3.36 -9.36 6.30
N GLU A 72 4.43 -9.54 7.09
CA GLU A 72 5.76 -9.03 6.78
C GLU A 72 6.32 -9.50 5.42
N ARG A 73 6.15 -10.78 5.06
CA ARG A 73 6.73 -11.36 3.83
C ARG A 73 5.69 -12.00 2.90
N GLN A 74 4.41 -11.89 3.26
CA GLN A 74 3.34 -12.55 2.51
C GLN A 74 2.07 -11.69 2.55
N MET A 75 1.30 -11.75 1.48
CA MET A 75 -0.06 -11.23 1.42
C MET A 75 -0.98 -12.38 1.06
N VAL A 76 -2.10 -12.53 1.75
CA VAL A 76 -3.04 -13.64 1.52
C VAL A 76 -4.41 -13.04 1.22
N GLN A 77 -4.97 -13.38 0.07
CA GLN A 77 -6.32 -12.99 -0.34
C GLN A 77 -7.24 -14.20 -0.29
N TRP A 78 -8.28 -14.16 0.53
CA TRP A 78 -9.27 -15.23 0.61
C TRP A 78 -10.25 -15.09 -0.55
N LEU A 79 -10.35 -16.13 -1.38
CA LEU A 79 -11.24 -16.15 -2.54
C LEU A 79 -12.57 -16.81 -2.20
N GLN A 80 -12.52 -17.92 -1.49
CA GLN A 80 -13.66 -18.73 -1.05
C GLN A 80 -13.27 -19.47 0.24
N PRO A 81 -14.22 -20.05 0.99
CA PRO A 81 -13.88 -20.91 2.12
C PRO A 81 -12.88 -22.01 1.73
N GLY A 82 -11.75 -22.08 2.43
CA GLY A 82 -10.67 -23.04 2.15
C GLY A 82 -9.83 -22.75 0.89
N GLN A 83 -10.04 -21.62 0.20
CA GLN A 83 -9.25 -21.22 -0.96
C GLN A 83 -8.71 -19.80 -0.82
N SER A 84 -7.40 -19.66 -0.91
CA SER A 84 -6.71 -18.38 -0.87
C SER A 84 -5.64 -18.26 -1.94
N THR A 85 -5.42 -17.05 -2.41
CA THR A 85 -4.23 -16.65 -3.16
C THR A 85 -3.18 -16.17 -2.18
N THR A 86 -2.04 -16.83 -2.13
CA THR A 86 -0.87 -16.41 -1.35
C THR A 86 0.13 -15.73 -2.27
N ILE A 87 0.57 -14.53 -1.89
CA ILE A 87 1.53 -13.73 -2.63
C ILE A 87 2.78 -13.62 -1.75
N PHE A 88 3.83 -14.35 -2.10
CA PHE A 88 5.12 -14.30 -1.42
C PHE A 88 5.89 -13.08 -1.88
N VAL A 89 6.15 -12.14 -0.97
CA VAL A 89 6.78 -10.85 -1.31
C VAL A 89 8.25 -11.06 -1.61
N THR A 90 8.67 -10.72 -2.83
CA THR A 90 10.04 -10.88 -3.29
C THR A 90 10.80 -9.55 -3.34
N ASP A 91 10.10 -8.46 -3.67
CA ASP A 91 10.69 -7.13 -3.76
C ASP A 91 9.65 -6.06 -3.37
N VAL A 92 10.12 -4.98 -2.75
CA VAL A 92 9.31 -3.84 -2.35
C VAL A 92 10.08 -2.57 -2.64
N GLN A 93 9.53 -1.72 -3.51
CA GLN A 93 10.14 -0.46 -3.92
C GLN A 93 9.20 0.70 -3.60
N PRO A 94 9.68 1.75 -2.89
CA PRO A 94 8.91 2.96 -2.71
C PRO A 94 8.75 3.68 -4.05
N ARG A 95 7.54 4.19 -4.33
CA ARG A 95 7.25 4.98 -5.54
C ARG A 95 7.10 6.45 -5.20
N ARG A 96 6.25 6.74 -4.21
CA ARG A 96 5.91 8.07 -3.69
C ARG A 96 5.51 7.93 -2.22
N ARG A 97 5.18 9.04 -1.57
CA ARG A 97 4.66 9.02 -0.19
C ARG A 97 3.46 8.06 -0.10
N ASN A 98 3.53 7.11 0.82
CA ASN A 98 2.51 6.09 1.06
C ASN A 98 2.17 5.24 -0.18
N THR A 99 3.10 5.09 -1.13
CA THR A 99 2.88 4.28 -2.33
C THR A 99 4.07 3.38 -2.61
N TRP A 100 3.80 2.10 -2.83
CA TRP A 100 4.82 1.07 -3.04
C TRP A 100 4.51 0.21 -4.26
N ARG A 101 5.55 -0.13 -5.02
CA ARG A 101 5.52 -1.23 -5.99
C ARG A 101 5.98 -2.48 -5.26
N ILE A 102 5.15 -3.51 -5.24
CA ILE A 102 5.46 -4.80 -4.64
C ILE A 102 5.51 -5.85 -5.76
N GLN A 103 6.54 -6.65 -5.74
CA GLN A 103 6.64 -7.83 -6.61
C GLN A 103 6.47 -9.07 -5.74
N GLY A 104 5.65 -9.99 -6.21
CA GLY A 104 5.36 -11.20 -5.46
C GLY A 104 5.22 -12.43 -6.34
N LEU A 105 5.67 -13.55 -5.81
CA LEU A 105 5.45 -14.86 -6.40
C LEU A 105 4.07 -15.36 -5.96
N VAL A 106 3.19 -15.57 -6.93
CA VAL A 106 1.77 -15.85 -6.69
C VAL A 106 1.51 -17.34 -6.69
N ASP A 107 0.85 -17.78 -5.64
CA ASP A 107 0.37 -19.14 -5.42
C ASP A 107 -1.15 -19.11 -5.27
N ALA A 108 -1.86 -19.52 -6.32
CA ALA A 108 -3.31 -19.45 -6.39
C ALA A 108 -3.87 -20.79 -6.90
N PRO A 109 -5.13 -21.13 -6.56
CA PRO A 109 -5.80 -22.30 -7.13
C PRO A 109 -5.87 -22.23 -8.66
N PRO A 110 -5.69 -23.34 -9.39
CA PRO A 110 -5.19 -24.64 -8.91
C PRO A 110 -3.68 -24.58 -8.57
N TYR A 111 -3.31 -25.00 -7.36
CA TYR A 111 -1.96 -24.80 -6.78
C TYR A 111 -0.84 -25.59 -7.46
N GLU A 112 -1.20 -26.51 -8.36
CA GLU A 112 -0.29 -27.37 -9.10
C GLU A 112 0.38 -26.65 -10.29
N VAL A 113 -0.11 -25.47 -10.67
CA VAL A 113 0.46 -24.70 -11.78
C VAL A 113 1.74 -23.95 -11.36
N PRO A 114 2.65 -23.64 -12.30
CA PRO A 114 3.81 -22.82 -12.01
C PRO A 114 3.41 -21.48 -11.40
N LYS A 115 4.05 -21.12 -10.28
CA LYS A 115 3.86 -19.83 -9.63
C LYS A 115 4.35 -18.72 -10.56
N VAL A 116 3.55 -17.67 -10.67
CA VAL A 116 3.83 -16.53 -11.56
C VAL A 116 4.28 -15.32 -10.75
N LEU A 117 5.12 -14.49 -11.37
CA LEU A 117 5.61 -13.28 -10.74
C LEU A 117 4.69 -12.13 -11.13
N GLU A 118 3.95 -11.58 -10.17
CA GLU A 118 3.05 -10.45 -10.40
C GLU A 118 3.60 -9.16 -9.78
N THR A 119 3.23 -8.03 -10.40
CA THR A 119 3.53 -6.70 -9.87
C THR A 119 2.25 -6.03 -9.38
N TYR A 120 2.34 -5.54 -8.15
CA TYR A 120 1.29 -4.81 -7.46
C TYR A 120 1.75 -3.37 -7.20
N VAL A 121 0.82 -2.43 -7.26
CA VAL A 121 1.03 -1.07 -6.75
C VAL A 121 0.00 -0.82 -5.66
N PHE A 122 0.49 -0.51 -4.49
CA PHE A 122 -0.30 -0.19 -3.31
C PHE A 122 -0.16 1.29 -2.97
N GLU A 123 -1.27 1.91 -2.63
CA GLU A 123 -1.33 3.24 -2.04
C GLU A 123 -2.12 3.18 -0.73
N LEU A 124 -1.53 3.67 0.35
CA LEU A 124 -2.17 3.73 1.66
C LEU A 124 -2.66 5.16 1.94
N ARG A 125 -3.98 5.28 2.14
CA ARG A 125 -4.66 6.54 2.47
C ARG A 125 -5.41 6.36 3.78
N GLN A 126 -4.81 6.80 4.89
CA GLN A 126 -5.38 6.64 6.22
C GLN A 126 -5.67 5.15 6.53
N ASP A 127 -6.94 4.77 6.60
CA ASP A 127 -7.46 3.43 6.84
C ASP A 127 -7.87 2.70 5.55
N GLU A 128 -7.55 3.26 4.39
CA GLU A 128 -7.82 2.67 3.08
C GLU A 128 -6.56 2.18 2.39
N LEU A 129 -6.61 0.94 1.92
CA LEU A 129 -5.59 0.36 1.05
C LEU A 129 -6.12 0.30 -0.38
N HIS A 130 -5.51 1.09 -1.26
CA HIS A 130 -5.78 1.09 -2.68
C HIS A 130 -4.78 0.14 -3.34
N TRP A 131 -5.31 -0.92 -3.94
CA TRP A 131 -4.58 -1.98 -4.63
C TRP A 131 -4.75 -1.79 -6.13
N SER A 132 -3.68 -2.04 -6.88
CA SER A 132 -3.76 -2.34 -8.31
C SER A 132 -2.79 -3.46 -8.67
N SER A 133 -3.27 -4.44 -9.43
CA SER A 133 -2.48 -5.57 -9.92
C SER A 133 -2.48 -5.59 -11.44
N ARG A 134 -1.31 -5.75 -12.05
CA ARG A 134 -1.19 -5.99 -13.49
C ARG A 134 -0.93 -7.48 -13.72
N ARG A 135 -1.77 -8.10 -14.55
CA ARG A 135 -1.60 -9.47 -15.02
C ARG A 135 -1.36 -9.46 -16.52
N GLU A 136 -0.31 -10.14 -16.96
CA GLU A 136 -0.13 -10.46 -18.37
C GLU A 136 -1.13 -11.56 -18.74
N ASP A 137 -2.10 -11.23 -19.57
CA ASP A 137 -2.95 -12.24 -20.22
C ASP A 137 -2.19 -12.81 -21.42
N ALA A 138 -2.35 -14.11 -21.70
CA ALA A 138 -1.80 -14.81 -22.87
C ALA A 138 -2.19 -14.15 -24.21
N ARG A 139 -3.15 -13.23 -24.22
CA ARG A 139 -3.57 -12.42 -25.38
C ARG A 139 -2.88 -11.06 -25.50
N LEU A 140 -1.82 -10.80 -24.72
CA LEU A 140 -1.05 -9.53 -24.73
C LEU A 140 -1.87 -8.27 -24.36
N SER A 141 -3.07 -8.44 -23.79
CA SER A 141 -3.82 -7.32 -23.19
C SER A 141 -3.49 -7.23 -21.71
N ASP A 142 -2.84 -6.14 -21.29
CA ASP A 142 -2.64 -5.83 -19.87
C ASP A 142 -3.99 -5.67 -19.18
N LYS A 143 -4.37 -6.62 -18.32
CA LYS A 143 -5.51 -6.42 -17.43
C LYS A 143 -5.01 -5.78 -16.14
N VAL A 144 -5.55 -4.60 -15.82
CA VAL A 144 -5.30 -3.90 -14.57
C VAL A 144 -6.53 -4.07 -13.69
N ASP A 145 -6.42 -4.90 -12.67
CA ASP A 145 -7.46 -5.06 -11.66
C ASP A 145 -7.18 -4.07 -10.51
N THR A 146 -8.17 -3.26 -10.15
CA THR A 146 -8.08 -2.32 -9.02
C THR A 146 -9.05 -2.72 -7.92
N SER A 147 -8.67 -2.49 -6.67
CA SER A 147 -9.51 -2.79 -5.51
C SER A 147 -9.20 -1.81 -4.39
N VAL A 148 -10.20 -1.47 -3.60
CA VAL A 148 -10.04 -0.63 -2.42
C VAL A 148 -10.49 -1.43 -1.21
N PHE A 149 -9.66 -1.45 -0.19
CA PHE A 149 -9.93 -2.13 1.06
C PHE A 149 -9.95 -1.12 2.21
N SER A 150 -10.75 -1.40 3.23
CA SER A 150 -10.75 -0.71 4.52
C SER A 150 -10.08 -1.60 5.56
N ARG A 151 -9.29 -1.00 6.45
CA ARG A 151 -8.63 -1.70 7.54
C ARG A 151 -9.68 -2.28 8.50
N CYS A 152 -9.44 -3.49 8.97
CA CYS A 152 -10.28 -4.13 9.98
C CYS A 152 -9.50 -4.38 11.28
N GLY A 153 -10.06 -3.91 12.39
CA GLY A 153 -9.38 -3.86 13.67
C GLY A 153 -8.36 -2.71 13.75
N TYR A 154 -7.99 -2.36 14.98
CA TYR A 154 -6.99 -1.35 15.33
C TYR A 154 -5.90 -1.98 16.18
#